data_AF-A0A4S8MER9-F1
#
_entry.id   AF-A0A4S8MER9-F1
#
_cell.length_a   1.000
_cell.length_b   1.000
_cell.length_c   1.000
_cell.angle_alpha   90.00
_cell.angle_beta   90.00
_cell.angle_gamma   90.00
#
_symmetry.space_group_name_H-M   'P 1'
#
loop_
_entity.id
_entity.type
_entity.pdbx_description
1 polymer ?
#
loop_
_entity_poly.entity_id
_entity_poly.type
_entity_poly.pdbx_seq_one_letter_code
_entity_poly.pdbx_strand_id
1 'polypeptide(L)'
;IVTCMDCRLHPNKQLGLADHDTTIIRNAGGNVSELIGTIVVTQNFGTRHFMLIKHTDCGGFYNKREELVKNFKANAKNPDAIDELPSAGNGFGGLKKIEEVVNHDVEILRKSPLIYPDTVVSGWVFDDSTGKV
;
A
#
# COMPACT_ATOMS: atom_id res chain seq x y z
N ILE A 1 3.41 -6.32 -8.34
CA ILE A 1 3.75 -5.05 -7.63
C ILE A 1 2.60 -4.69 -6.69
N VAL A 2 2.90 -4.31 -5.45
CA VAL A 2 1.94 -3.75 -4.50
C VAL A 2 2.33 -2.29 -4.23
N THR A 3 1.41 -1.35 -4.43
CA THR A 3 1.74 0.08 -4.31
C THR A 3 0.55 0.95 -3.92
N CYS A 4 0.78 2.24 -3.70
CA CYS A 4 -0.27 3.20 -3.37
C CYS A 4 -1.21 3.46 -4.56
N MET A 5 -2.43 3.88 -4.29
CA MET A 5 -3.42 4.33 -5.28
C MET A 5 -3.15 5.72 -5.88
N ASP A 6 -2.06 6.39 -5.48
CA ASP A 6 -1.73 7.76 -5.92
C ASP A 6 -1.66 7.86 -7.45
N CYS A 7 -2.36 8.85 -8.04
CA CYS A 7 -2.46 9.00 -9.48
C CYS A 7 -1.13 9.34 -10.16
N ARG A 8 -0.12 9.83 -9.42
CA ARG A 8 1.24 10.12 -9.91
C ARG A 8 2.04 8.84 -10.19
N LEU A 9 1.65 7.72 -9.59
CA LEU A 9 2.32 6.43 -9.75
C LEU A 9 1.80 5.69 -10.98
N HIS A 10 2.73 5.43 -11.90
CA HIS A 10 2.57 4.64 -13.11
C HIS A 10 3.63 3.53 -13.15
N PRO A 11 3.46 2.44 -12.37
CA PRO A 11 4.53 1.45 -12.16
C PRO A 11 5.10 0.87 -13.45
N ASN A 12 4.27 0.54 -14.44
CA ASN A 12 4.76 0.00 -15.72
C ASN A 12 5.71 0.98 -16.42
N LYS A 13 5.28 2.23 -16.58
CA LYS A 13 6.08 3.27 -17.23
C LYS A 13 7.36 3.59 -16.44
N GLN A 14 7.25 3.67 -15.12
CA GLN A 14 8.36 4.06 -14.24
C GLN A 14 9.43 2.97 -14.14
N LEU A 15 9.03 1.71 -14.24
CA LEU A 15 9.93 0.55 -14.15
C LEU A 15 10.32 -0.02 -15.52
N GLY A 16 9.81 0.56 -16.62
CA GLY A 16 10.06 0.08 -17.97
C GLY A 16 9.45 -1.29 -18.28
N LEU A 17 8.34 -1.63 -17.63
CA LEU A 17 7.60 -2.88 -17.85
C LEU A 17 6.64 -2.74 -19.02
N ALA A 18 6.52 -3.78 -19.83
CA ALA A 18 5.51 -3.87 -20.87
C ALA A 18 4.13 -4.13 -20.26
N ASP A 19 3.10 -3.92 -21.08
CA ASP A 19 1.75 -4.28 -20.70
C ASP A 19 1.66 -5.78 -20.44
N HIS A 20 0.95 -6.15 -19.37
CA HIS A 20 0.77 -7.53 -18.92
C HIS A 20 2.01 -8.23 -18.34
N ASP A 21 3.15 -7.55 -18.17
CA ASP A 21 4.35 -8.12 -17.53
C ASP A 21 4.16 -8.42 -16.03
N THR A 22 3.32 -7.63 -15.35
CA THR A 22 3.12 -7.76 -13.92
C THR A 22 1.72 -7.39 -13.47
N THR A 23 1.25 -8.07 -12.44
CA THR A 23 0.03 -7.68 -11.71
C THR A 23 0.32 -6.50 -10.81
N ILE A 24 -0.49 -5.45 -10.88
CA ILE A 24 -0.40 -4.27 -9.99
C ILE A 24 -1.59 -4.31 -9.01
N ILE A 25 -1.29 -4.33 -7.72
CA ILE A 25 -2.26 -4.29 -6.62
C ILE A 25 -2.14 -2.94 -5.92
N ARG A 26 -3.26 -2.22 -5.73
CA ARG A 26 -3.26 -0.85 -5.19
C ARG A 26 -4.34 -0.64 -4.13
N ASN A 27 -3.99 0.10 -3.08
CA ASN A 27 -4.92 0.71 -2.11
C ASN A 27 -4.28 2.00 -1.53
N ALA A 28 -4.94 2.63 -0.56
CA ALA A 28 -4.38 3.79 0.12
C ALA A 28 -3.04 3.44 0.81
N GLY A 29 -1.95 4.10 0.40
CA GLY A 29 -0.61 3.91 0.94
C GLY A 29 0.07 2.57 0.61
N GLY A 30 -0.56 1.70 -0.19
CA GLY A 30 -0.04 0.36 -0.46
C GLY A 30 0.03 -0.48 0.82
N ASN A 31 -1.00 -0.38 1.67
CA ASN A 31 -1.06 -1.05 2.96
C ASN A 31 -1.26 -2.56 2.77
N VAL A 32 -0.23 -3.33 3.13
CA VAL A 32 -0.21 -4.79 2.94
C VAL A 32 -1.24 -5.54 3.79
N SER A 33 -1.60 -5.00 4.96
CA SER A 33 -2.54 -5.65 5.88
C SER A 33 -3.95 -5.71 5.30
N GLU A 34 -4.36 -4.67 4.57
CA GLU A 34 -5.64 -4.65 3.85
C GLU A 34 -5.62 -5.52 2.58
N LEU A 35 -4.43 -5.80 2.02
CA LEU A 35 -4.25 -6.51 0.76
C LEU A 35 -3.90 -7.99 0.93
N ILE A 36 -3.79 -8.48 2.17
CA ILE A 36 -3.29 -9.83 2.44
C ILE A 36 -4.09 -10.92 1.72
N GLY A 37 -5.41 -10.80 1.66
CA GLY A 37 -6.26 -11.75 0.93
C GLY A 37 -5.95 -11.79 -0.56
N THR A 38 -5.77 -10.62 -1.19
CA THR A 38 -5.39 -10.53 -2.61
C THR A 38 -3.99 -11.11 -2.86
N ILE A 39 -3.03 -10.83 -1.98
CA ILE A 39 -1.66 -11.37 -2.05
C ILE A 39 -1.71 -12.91 -2.02
N VAL A 40 -2.45 -13.50 -1.08
CA VAL A 40 -2.62 -14.96 -0.98
C VAL A 40 -3.18 -15.55 -2.28
N VAL A 41 -4.23 -14.94 -2.84
CA VAL A 41 -4.83 -15.40 -4.10
C VAL A 41 -3.83 -15.33 -5.25
N THR A 42 -3.02 -14.28 -5.36
CA THR A 42 -2.01 -14.18 -6.43
C THR A 42 -0.89 -15.21 -6.32
N GLN A 43 -0.52 -15.64 -5.11
CA GLN A 43 0.40 -16.75 -4.92
C GLN A 43 -0.16 -18.07 -5.46
N ASN A 44 -1.46 -18.30 -5.29
CA ASN A 44 -2.13 -19.48 -5.85
C ASN A 44 -2.12 -19.48 -7.39
N PHE A 45 -2.05 -18.30 -8.02
CA PHE A 45 -1.85 -18.15 -9.47
C PHE A 45 -0.38 -18.18 -9.91
N GLY A 46 0.54 -18.55 -9.02
CA GLY A 46 1.96 -18.73 -9.35
C GLY A 46 2.85 -17.52 -9.07
N THR A 47 2.33 -16.43 -8.50
CA THR A 47 3.17 -15.30 -8.11
C THR A 47 4.11 -15.72 -6.97
N ARG A 48 5.42 -15.51 -7.15
CA ARG A 48 6.45 -15.76 -6.13
C ARG A 48 7.33 -14.55 -5.83
N HIS A 49 7.12 -13.43 -6.52
CA HIS A 49 7.91 -12.22 -6.32
C HIS A 49 6.97 -11.04 -6.06
N PHE A 50 7.05 -10.47 -4.86
CA PHE A 50 6.34 -9.27 -4.49
C PHE A 50 7.33 -8.10 -4.35
N MET A 51 6.99 -7.02 -5.04
CA MET A 51 7.68 -5.74 -4.92
C MET A 51 6.72 -4.76 -4.30
N LEU A 52 7.01 -4.38 -3.05
CA LEU A 52 6.28 -3.35 -2.31
C LEU A 52 6.91 -2.00 -2.65
N ILE A 53 6.16 -1.13 -3.33
CA ILE A 53 6.62 0.22 -3.66
C ILE A 53 5.73 1.21 -2.92
N LYS A 54 6.33 1.95 -1.98
CA LYS A 54 5.68 3.13 -1.39
C LYS A 54 6.31 4.36 -1.99
N HIS A 55 5.68 5.52 -1.83
CA HIS A 55 6.20 6.77 -2.37
C HIS A 55 6.33 7.84 -1.29
N THR A 56 7.25 8.78 -1.52
CA THR A 56 7.36 10.02 -0.74
C THR A 56 6.09 10.86 -0.89
N ASP A 57 5.90 11.90 -0.05
CA ASP A 57 4.76 12.85 -0.17
C ASP A 57 3.37 12.18 -0.32
N CYS A 58 3.17 11.04 0.34
CA CYS A 58 1.94 10.28 0.20
C CYS A 58 0.90 10.73 1.23
N GLY A 59 -0.18 11.34 0.76
CA GLY A 59 -1.29 11.81 1.61
C GLY A 59 -1.92 10.72 2.48
N GLY A 60 -1.81 9.44 2.08
CA GLY A 60 -2.27 8.29 2.88
C GLY A 60 -1.50 8.10 4.19
N PHE A 61 -0.26 8.59 4.30
CA PHE A 61 0.53 8.55 5.55
C PHE A 61 0.30 9.80 6.42
N TYR A 62 -0.04 10.93 5.80
CA TYR A 62 -0.19 12.22 6.50
C TYR A 62 -1.62 12.50 6.99
N ASN A 63 -2.63 11.81 6.45
CA ASN A 63 -4.01 11.98 6.87
C ASN A 63 -4.22 11.38 8.28
N LYS A 64 -4.48 12.27 9.24
CA LYS A 64 -4.91 11.88 10.58
C LYS A 64 -6.34 11.34 10.54
N ARG A 65 -6.61 10.26 11.28
CA ARG A 65 -7.95 9.66 11.37
C ARG A 65 -8.98 10.71 11.78
N GLU A 66 -8.62 11.61 12.69
CA GLU A 66 -9.51 12.66 13.17
C GLU A 66 -9.91 13.62 12.04
N GLU A 67 -8.98 13.99 11.16
CA GLU A 67 -9.26 14.85 10.01
C GLU A 67 -10.11 14.13 8.96
N LEU A 68 -9.83 12.85 8.71
CA LEU A 68 -10.64 12.01 7.83
C LEU A 68 -12.09 11.93 8.34
N VAL A 69 -12.29 11.58 9.60
CA VAL A 69 -13.62 11.46 10.23
C VAL A 69 -14.34 12.81 10.21
N LYS A 70 -13.65 13.90 10.57
CA LYS A 70 -14.23 15.25 10.54
C LYS A 70 -14.70 15.63 9.13
N ASN A 71 -13.85 15.43 8.13
CA ASN A 71 -14.17 15.77 6.75
C ASN A 71 -15.31 14.88 6.21
N PHE A 72 -15.34 13.60 6.57
CA PHE A 72 -16.41 12.71 6.18
C PHE A 72 -17.74 13.12 6.81
N LYS A 73 -17.78 13.37 8.13
CA LYS A 73 -18.99 13.80 8.84
C LYS A 73 -19.55 15.11 8.28
N ALA A 74 -18.70 16.00 7.76
CA ALA A 74 -19.13 17.27 7.17
C ALA A 74 -19.74 17.15 5.75
N ASN A 75 -19.40 16.10 4.98
CA ASN A 75 -19.70 16.04 3.54
C ASN A 75 -20.47 14.79 3.10
N ALA A 76 -20.49 13.72 3.90
CA ALA A 76 -21.11 12.46 3.52
C ALA A 76 -22.64 12.51 3.62
N LYS A 77 -23.31 11.71 2.77
CA LYS A 77 -24.77 11.54 2.80
C LYS A 77 -25.28 10.95 4.11
N ASN A 78 -24.48 10.09 4.74
CA ASN A 78 -24.71 9.55 6.08
C ASN A 78 -23.44 9.76 6.91
N PRO A 79 -23.36 10.85 7.70
CA PRO A 79 -22.19 11.17 8.53
C PRO A 79 -21.78 10.06 9.49
N ASP A 80 -22.74 9.30 10.03
CA ASP A 80 -22.48 8.32 11.09
C ASP A 80 -21.92 6.99 10.55
N ALA A 81 -22.07 6.73 9.23
CA ALA A 81 -21.53 5.53 8.60
C ALA A 81 -20.00 5.39 8.71
N ILE A 82 -19.28 6.49 8.95
CA ILE A 82 -17.82 6.45 9.13
C ILE A 82 -17.40 5.71 10.40
N ASP A 83 -18.30 5.63 11.39
CA ASP A 83 -18.01 4.97 12.66
C ASP A 83 -18.08 3.43 12.52
N GLU A 84 -18.74 2.91 11.47
CA GLU A 84 -18.73 1.48 11.10
C GLU A 84 -17.49 1.06 10.33
N LEU A 85 -16.73 2.02 9.79
CA LEU A 85 -15.51 1.71 9.08
C LEU A 85 -14.55 1.05 10.08
N PRO A 86 -14.08 -0.20 9.84
CA PRO A 86 -12.98 -0.77 10.61
C PRO A 86 -11.80 0.19 10.56
N SER A 87 -10.77 0.00 11.38
CA SER A 87 -9.64 0.92 11.51
C SER A 87 -8.79 1.14 10.22
N ALA A 88 -9.36 1.08 9.02
CA ALA A 88 -8.98 1.88 7.87
C ALA A 88 -8.72 3.32 8.34
N GLY A 89 -7.48 3.75 8.20
CA GLY A 89 -7.03 5.04 8.71
C GLY A 89 -6.37 4.99 10.08
N ASN A 90 -5.99 3.82 10.60
CA ASN A 90 -4.75 3.75 11.38
C ASN A 90 -3.61 4.04 10.40
N GLY A 91 -3.47 5.30 9.98
CA GLY A 91 -2.32 5.79 9.24
C GLY A 91 -1.07 5.22 9.90
N PHE A 92 -0.13 4.75 9.10
CA PHE A 92 1.02 3.97 9.52
C PHE A 92 1.60 4.50 10.83
N GLY A 93 1.28 3.81 11.93
CA GLY A 93 1.32 4.35 13.28
C GLY A 93 2.66 5.00 13.61
N GLY A 94 2.70 6.34 13.56
CA GLY A 94 3.81 7.15 14.04
C GLY A 94 5.16 7.00 13.31
N LEU A 95 5.25 6.19 12.26
CA LEU A 95 6.49 6.01 11.49
C LEU A 95 6.73 7.26 10.64
N LYS A 96 7.80 8.00 10.93
CA LYS A 96 8.09 9.30 10.30
C LYS A 96 8.83 9.18 8.97
N LYS A 97 9.54 8.07 8.75
CA LYS A 97 10.35 7.84 7.55
C LYS A 97 9.72 6.78 6.68
N ILE A 98 9.58 7.06 5.39
CA ILE A 98 8.90 6.17 4.45
C ILE A 98 9.61 4.80 4.33
N GLU A 99 10.93 4.78 4.49
CA GLU A 99 11.75 3.58 4.49
C GLU A 99 11.41 2.65 5.67
N GLU A 100 11.15 3.22 6.85
CA GLU A 100 10.72 2.44 8.02
C GLU A 100 9.37 1.79 7.75
N VAL A 101 8.48 2.50 7.04
CA VAL A 101 7.16 1.97 6.68
C VAL A 101 7.25 0.86 5.64
N VAL A 102 8.09 1.05 4.61
CA VAL A 102 8.35 -0.01 3.62
C VAL A 102 8.91 -1.25 4.31
N ASN A 103 9.92 -1.08 5.16
CA ASN A 103 10.55 -2.20 5.87
C ASN A 103 9.58 -2.90 6.82
N HIS A 104 8.72 -2.15 7.51
CA HIS A 104 7.67 -2.71 8.36
C HIS A 104 6.73 -3.62 7.58
N ASP A 105 6.23 -3.17 6.42
CA ASP A 105 5.31 -3.94 5.58
C ASP A 105 6.00 -5.15 4.94
N VAL A 106 7.27 -5.03 4.54
CA VAL A 106 8.07 -6.17 4.09
C VAL A 106 8.17 -7.23 5.19
N GLU A 107 8.46 -6.81 6.42
CA GLU A 107 8.58 -7.73 7.56
C GLU A 107 7.25 -8.39 7.93
N ILE A 108 6.12 -7.67 7.83
CA ILE A 108 4.77 -8.25 8.00
C ILE A 108 4.57 -9.41 7.02
N LEU A 109 4.83 -9.19 5.73
CA LEU A 109 4.64 -10.22 4.72
C LEU A 109 5.61 -11.39 4.92
N ARG A 110 6.90 -11.13 5.16
CA ARG A 110 7.90 -12.19 5.38
C ARG A 110 7.60 -13.08 6.57
N LYS A 111 7.04 -12.52 7.65
CA LYS A 111 6.68 -13.27 8.87
C LYS A 111 5.29 -13.90 8.80
N SER A 112 4.48 -13.52 7.82
CA SER A 112 3.11 -14.00 7.71
C SER A 112 3.09 -15.48 7.33
N PRO A 113 2.35 -16.34 8.07
CA PRO A 113 2.18 -17.75 7.72
C PRO A 113 1.36 -17.95 6.43
N LEU A 114 0.80 -16.86 5.87
CA LEU A 114 0.04 -16.86 4.62
C LEU A 114 0.93 -16.67 3.38
N ILE A 115 2.22 -16.36 3.58
CA ILE A 115 3.19 -16.23 2.49
C ILE A 115 3.96 -17.54 2.33
N TYR A 116 4.08 -18.02 1.09
CA TYR A 116 4.76 -19.27 0.82
C TYR A 116 6.27 -19.16 1.07
N PRO A 117 6.94 -20.26 1.48
CA PRO A 117 8.36 -20.24 1.84
C PRO A 117 9.29 -19.82 0.69
N ASP A 118 8.90 -20.05 -0.56
CA ASP A 118 9.64 -19.70 -1.77
C ASP A 118 9.29 -18.29 -2.30
N THR A 119 8.41 -17.56 -1.64
CA THR A 119 8.02 -16.20 -2.04
C THR A 119 9.07 -15.17 -1.62
N VAL A 120 9.58 -14.41 -2.58
CA VAL A 120 10.50 -13.29 -2.38
C VAL A 120 9.72 -12.00 -2.20
N VAL A 121 9.99 -11.27 -1.13
CA VAL A 121 9.42 -9.94 -0.85
C VAL A 121 10.53 -8.91 -0.79
N SER A 122 10.39 -7.84 -1.58
CA SER A 122 11.29 -6.68 -1.60
C SER A 122 10.51 -5.38 -1.38
N GLY A 123 11.18 -4.39 -0.81
CA GLY A 123 10.61 -3.08 -0.49
C GLY A 123 11.40 -1.96 -1.14
N TRP A 124 10.68 -0.97 -1.68
CA TRP A 124 11.23 0.14 -2.45
C TRP A 124 10.50 1.44 -2.15
N VAL A 125 11.21 2.56 -2.33
CA VAL A 125 10.67 3.91 -2.17
C VAL A 125 10.74 4.62 -3.50
N PHE A 126 9.60 5.00 -4.04
CA PHE A 126 9.49 5.91 -5.16
C PHE A 126 9.57 7.36 -4.67
N ASP A 127 10.52 8.12 -5.19
CA ASP A 127 10.62 9.55 -4.92
C ASP A 127 9.77 10.33 -5.92
N ASP A 128 8.65 10.87 -5.44
CA ASP A 128 7.71 11.67 -6.23
C ASP A 128 8.35 12.90 -6.88
N SER A 129 9.43 13.45 -6.30
CA SER A 129 10.10 14.64 -6.81
C SER A 129 11.06 14.36 -7.96
N THR A 130 11.69 13.17 -7.97
CA THR A 130 12.72 12.81 -8.95
C THR A 130 12.27 11.73 -9.93
N GLY A 131 11.20 11.01 -9.62
CA GLY A 131 10.70 9.90 -10.42
C GLY A 131 11.52 8.61 -10.30
N LYS A 132 12.40 8.51 -9.31
CA LYS A 132 13.30 7.37 -9.10
C LYS A 132 12.73 6.38 -8.09
N VAL A 133 13.08 5.10 -8.25
CA VAL A 133 12.82 3.99 -7.32
C VAL A 133 14.15 3.52 -6.72
#